data_AF-A0AA43QUD0-F1
#
_entry.id   AF-A0AA43QUD0-F1
#
_cell.length_a   1.000
_cell.length_b   1.000
_cell.length_c   1.000
_cell.angle_alpha   90.00
_cell.angle_beta   90.00
_cell.angle_gamma   90.00
#
_symmetry.space_group_name_H-M   'P 1'
#
loop_
_entity.id
_entity.type
_entity.pdbx_description
1 polymer ?
#
loop_
_entity_poly.entity_id
_entity_poly.type
_entity_poly.pdbx_seq_one_letter_code
_entity_poly.pdbx_strand_id
1 'polypeptide(L)'
;MALTPISLFLFSLLSSIIYGIVLAIHRLRFSPLARFPGSKIAAVSMWYEFYFDVIGRGRYMWKIGEMHERYGLVSPSPFPKPHSTPKLFPSNHNEYPFPWRRVLTQVNGTGPIIRINPYELHINDPEQLLTPHESYYETLYPPTSTRRTTKYPPQMRAFGPPLSTFTTTSHELHRVRRNALSPFFSRASVMELAPTVGVAVTRLVERLDGARRGRVAGKEVVRGGGKGEVVNLGDAFMALTNDVICAYAFGEGGGEGFLERREFAAEWAQMMRDVSSMRHAFGHLGWLYSIVGRIPVAAVTKFLGVKKPTMGALGDLQRVVRGKVEEVKAGLASGEKPAARKTIFYDLLTNSHLSEMDKTDERLQTEAMSVMTGG
;
A
#
# COMPACT_ATOMS: atom_id res chain seq x y z
N MET A 1 4.13 -55.88 1.80
CA MET A 1 5.28 -55.07 1.34
C MET A 1 5.12 -53.66 1.87
N ALA A 2 6.03 -53.20 2.72
CA ALA A 2 6.02 -51.80 3.17
C ALA A 2 6.48 -50.90 2.00
N LEU A 3 5.78 -49.78 1.77
CA LEU A 3 6.19 -48.77 0.80
C LEU A 3 7.50 -48.14 1.29
N THR A 4 8.52 -48.11 0.43
CA THR A 4 9.79 -47.47 0.76
C THR A 4 9.63 -45.95 0.79
N PRO A 5 10.47 -45.20 1.53
CA PRO A 5 10.43 -43.74 1.51
C PRO A 5 10.52 -43.15 0.09
N ILE A 6 11.25 -43.83 -0.81
CA ILE A 6 11.38 -43.45 -2.21
C ILE A 6 10.05 -43.61 -2.97
N SER A 7 9.32 -44.71 -2.76
CA SER A 7 8.03 -44.90 -3.43
C SER A 7 6.98 -43.92 -2.93
N LEU A 8 7.01 -43.55 -1.64
CA LEU A 8 6.18 -42.49 -1.08
C LEU A 8 6.49 -41.11 -1.68
N PHE A 9 7.78 -40.77 -1.83
CA PHE A 9 8.20 -39.52 -2.46
C PHE A 9 7.76 -39.45 -3.93
N LEU A 10 7.99 -40.51 -4.71
CA LEU A 10 7.59 -40.56 -6.11
C LEU A 10 6.07 -40.50 -6.29
N PHE A 11 5.31 -41.18 -5.42
CA PHE A 11 3.85 -41.09 -5.43
C PHE A 11 3.36 -39.68 -5.11
N SER A 12 3.95 -39.03 -4.10
CA SER A 12 3.64 -37.64 -3.74
C SER A 12 3.96 -36.67 -4.89
N LEU A 13 5.11 -36.84 -5.54
CA LEU A 13 5.52 -36.03 -6.69
C LEU A 13 4.56 -36.21 -7.86
N LEU A 14 4.23 -37.46 -8.22
CA LEU A 14 3.30 -37.77 -9.29
C LEU A 14 1.90 -37.21 -9.02
N SER A 15 1.39 -37.42 -7.80
CA SER A 15 0.09 -36.88 -7.35
C SER A 15 0.06 -35.35 -7.46
N SER A 16 1.14 -34.67 -7.05
CA SER A 16 1.27 -33.21 -7.16
C SER A 16 1.27 -32.72 -8.60
N ILE A 17 1.95 -33.43 -9.51
CA ILE A 17 1.96 -33.12 -10.95
C ILE A 17 0.56 -33.30 -11.54
N ILE A 18 -0.10 -34.43 -11.27
CA ILE A 18 -1.46 -34.70 -11.74
C ILE A 18 -2.41 -33.62 -11.23
N TYR A 19 -2.36 -33.29 -9.93
CA TYR A 19 -3.14 -32.23 -9.34
C TYR A 19 -2.89 -30.89 -10.04
N GLY A 20 -1.63 -30.53 -10.31
CA GLY A 20 -1.27 -29.31 -11.01
C GLY A 20 -1.85 -29.23 -12.43
N ILE A 21 -1.82 -30.33 -13.18
CA ILE A 21 -2.40 -30.42 -14.54
C ILE A 21 -3.92 -30.28 -14.48
N VAL A 22 -4.59 -31.05 -13.61
CA VAL A 22 -6.05 -30.97 -13.44
C VAL A 22 -6.47 -29.56 -13.04
N LEU A 23 -5.74 -28.93 -12.11
CA LEU A 23 -5.99 -27.57 -11.67
C LEU A 23 -5.79 -26.55 -12.80
N ALA A 24 -4.77 -26.72 -13.64
CA ALA A 24 -4.52 -25.88 -14.80
C ALA A 24 -5.67 -25.97 -15.81
N ILE A 25 -6.12 -27.19 -16.13
CA ILE A 25 -7.27 -27.43 -17.03
C ILE A 25 -8.53 -26.79 -16.43
N HIS A 26 -8.78 -27.01 -15.14
CA HIS A 26 -9.89 -26.39 -14.42
C HIS A 26 -9.87 -24.86 -14.52
N ARG A 27 -8.74 -24.23 -14.21
CA ARG A 27 -8.58 -22.77 -14.27
C ARG A 27 -8.75 -22.21 -15.68
N LEU A 28 -8.28 -22.91 -16.70
CA LEU A 28 -8.35 -22.45 -18.09
C LEU A 28 -9.70 -22.67 -18.77
N ARG A 29 -10.49 -23.67 -18.32
CA ARG A 29 -11.72 -24.09 -19.03
C ARG A 29 -12.99 -23.99 -18.21
N PHE A 30 -12.90 -24.30 -16.92
CA PHE A 30 -14.08 -24.47 -16.05
C PHE A 30 -14.23 -23.37 -15.01
N SER A 31 -13.20 -22.54 -14.77
CA SER A 31 -13.33 -21.42 -13.83
C SER A 31 -14.27 -20.34 -14.35
N PRO A 32 -14.97 -19.60 -13.46
CA PRO A 32 -15.82 -18.48 -13.86
C PRO A 32 -15.10 -17.39 -14.67
N LEU A 33 -13.77 -17.30 -14.49
CA LEU A 33 -12.90 -16.34 -15.16
C LEU A 33 -12.37 -16.84 -16.52
N ALA A 34 -12.59 -18.10 -16.89
CA ALA A 34 -12.11 -18.68 -18.15
C ALA A 34 -12.71 -18.01 -19.40
N ARG A 35 -13.85 -17.32 -19.25
CA ARG A 35 -14.51 -16.56 -20.32
C ARG A 35 -13.79 -15.26 -20.69
N PHE A 36 -12.96 -14.73 -19.80
CA PHE A 36 -12.30 -13.45 -20.02
C PHE A 36 -10.96 -13.66 -20.73
N PRO A 37 -10.61 -12.79 -21.70
CA PRO A 37 -9.36 -12.90 -22.43
C PRO A 37 -8.17 -12.59 -21.50
N GLY A 38 -7.02 -13.19 -21.75
CA GLY A 38 -5.82 -12.97 -20.94
C GLY A 38 -4.71 -13.99 -21.21
N SER A 39 -3.59 -13.80 -20.54
CA SER A 39 -2.44 -14.69 -20.65
C SER A 39 -2.76 -16.07 -20.05
N LYS A 40 -2.67 -17.13 -20.85
CA LYS A 40 -2.93 -18.51 -20.39
C LYS A 40 -2.00 -18.91 -19.24
N ILE A 41 -0.71 -18.54 -19.31
CA ILE A 41 0.24 -18.86 -18.25
C ILE A 41 -0.08 -18.13 -16.94
N ALA A 42 -0.59 -16.90 -17.04
CA ALA A 42 -1.02 -16.11 -15.89
C ALA A 42 -2.33 -16.66 -15.30
N ALA A 43 -3.25 -17.13 -16.15
CA ALA A 43 -4.49 -17.77 -15.73
C ALA A 43 -4.29 -19.10 -14.98
N VAL A 44 -3.16 -19.79 -15.19
CA VAL A 44 -2.89 -21.12 -14.60
C VAL A 44 -2.39 -21.02 -13.16
N SER A 45 -1.59 -20.01 -12.80
CA SER A 45 -1.04 -19.90 -11.44
C SER A 45 -0.63 -18.47 -11.07
N MET A 46 -0.55 -18.20 -9.77
CA MET A 46 -0.01 -16.94 -9.23
C MET A 46 1.51 -16.78 -9.46
N TRP A 47 2.21 -17.84 -9.89
CA TRP A 47 3.67 -17.78 -10.12
C TRP A 47 4.07 -16.81 -11.22
N TYR A 48 3.19 -16.59 -12.21
CA TYR A 48 3.43 -15.61 -13.25
C TYR A 48 3.48 -14.19 -12.68
N GLU A 49 2.50 -13.84 -11.86
CA GLU A 49 2.46 -12.56 -11.14
C GLU A 49 3.63 -12.45 -10.16
N PHE A 50 3.86 -13.47 -9.33
CA PHE A 50 4.99 -13.54 -8.40
C PHE A 50 6.33 -13.26 -9.09
N TYR A 51 6.55 -13.81 -10.28
CA TYR A 51 7.78 -13.56 -11.03
C TYR A 51 7.95 -12.07 -11.32
N PHE A 52 6.94 -11.36 -11.85
CA PHE A 52 7.09 -9.94 -12.17
C PHE A 52 7.06 -9.03 -10.94
N ASP A 53 6.33 -9.41 -9.90
CA ASP A 53 6.19 -8.65 -8.67
C ASP A 53 7.41 -8.77 -7.76
N VAL A 54 7.90 -9.98 -7.53
CA VAL A 54 8.99 -10.25 -6.59
C VAL A 54 10.33 -10.29 -7.29
N ILE A 55 10.47 -11.08 -8.36
CA ILE A 55 11.75 -11.24 -9.08
C ILE A 55 11.97 -10.03 -10.01
N GLY A 56 10.90 -9.58 -10.67
CA GLY A 56 10.87 -8.44 -11.59
C GLY A 56 10.79 -7.07 -10.90
N ARG A 57 10.77 -7.02 -9.56
CA ARG A 57 10.70 -5.79 -8.73
C ARG A 57 9.49 -4.90 -9.03
N GLY A 58 8.28 -5.47 -8.91
CA GLY A 58 7.01 -4.74 -9.02
C GLY A 58 6.61 -4.36 -10.45
N ARG A 59 7.14 -5.05 -11.47
CA ARG A 59 6.87 -4.73 -12.88
C ARG A 59 5.56 -5.29 -13.42
N TYR A 60 4.78 -5.98 -12.59
CA TYR A 60 3.57 -6.64 -13.06
C TYR A 60 2.52 -5.65 -13.60
N MET A 61 2.44 -4.44 -13.04
CA MET A 61 1.57 -3.37 -13.56
C MET A 61 1.84 -3.07 -15.05
N TRP A 62 3.12 -2.96 -15.44
CA TRP A 62 3.50 -2.78 -16.84
C TRP A 62 3.13 -3.99 -17.69
N LYS A 63 3.31 -5.20 -17.12
CA LYS A 63 2.93 -6.43 -17.79
C LYS A 63 1.42 -6.52 -18.02
N ILE A 64 0.61 -6.00 -17.11
CA ILE A 64 -0.84 -5.87 -17.28
C ILE A 64 -1.15 -4.93 -18.45
N GLY A 65 -0.43 -3.82 -18.60
CA GLY A 65 -0.53 -2.95 -19.79
C GLY A 65 -0.29 -3.69 -21.10
N GLU A 66 0.82 -4.44 -21.19
CA GLU A 66 1.11 -5.30 -22.35
C GLU A 66 0.02 -6.38 -22.58
N MET A 67 -0.58 -6.90 -21.49
CA MET A 67 -1.68 -7.85 -21.61
C MET A 67 -2.96 -7.18 -22.14
N HIS A 68 -3.23 -5.92 -21.82
CA HIS A 68 -4.33 -5.16 -22.43
C HIS A 68 -4.10 -4.94 -23.91
N GLU A 69 -2.90 -4.54 -24.30
CA GLU A 69 -2.53 -4.39 -25.73
C GLU A 69 -2.70 -5.69 -26.50
N ARG A 70 -2.33 -6.83 -25.90
CA ARG A 70 -2.38 -8.15 -26.57
C ARG A 70 -3.75 -8.82 -26.52
N TYR A 71 -4.46 -8.72 -25.40
CA TYR A 71 -5.67 -9.51 -25.12
C TYR A 71 -6.93 -8.67 -24.97
N GLY A 72 -6.83 -7.36 -24.81
CA GLY A 72 -7.98 -6.46 -24.72
C GLY A 72 -8.82 -6.50 -25.99
N LEU A 73 -8.24 -6.74 -27.17
CA LEU A 73 -8.88 -6.71 -28.49
C LEU A 73 -10.05 -7.67 -28.75
N VAL A 74 -10.51 -8.43 -27.74
CA VAL A 74 -11.37 -9.62 -27.95
C VAL A 74 -12.73 -9.54 -27.25
N SER A 75 -13.20 -8.36 -26.83
CA SER A 75 -14.67 -8.21 -26.71
C SER A 75 -15.23 -8.01 -28.12
N PRO A 76 -16.25 -8.78 -28.58
CA PRO A 76 -16.98 -8.45 -29.79
C PRO A 76 -17.70 -7.13 -29.56
N SER A 77 -17.00 -6.03 -29.79
CA SER A 77 -17.63 -4.73 -29.99
C SER A 77 -18.45 -4.81 -31.28
N PRO A 78 -19.70 -4.29 -31.32
CA PRO A 78 -20.53 -4.30 -32.52
C PRO A 78 -20.03 -3.37 -33.65
N PHE A 79 -18.82 -2.78 -33.52
CA PHE A 79 -18.30 -1.79 -34.47
C PHE A 79 -17.24 -2.37 -35.43
N PRO A 80 -17.21 -1.91 -36.70
CA PRO A 80 -16.33 -2.46 -37.74
C PRO A 80 -14.86 -2.05 -37.55
N LYS A 81 -13.95 -2.97 -37.93
CA LYS A 81 -12.49 -2.80 -37.88
C LYS A 81 -11.98 -1.89 -39.02
N PRO A 82 -11.03 -0.96 -38.79
CA PRO A 82 -10.31 -0.31 -39.88
C PRO A 82 -9.07 -1.09 -40.33
N HIS A 83 -8.69 -0.88 -41.59
CA HIS A 83 -7.66 -1.60 -42.33
C HIS A 83 -6.21 -1.21 -41.94
N SER A 84 -5.37 -2.25 -41.83
CA SER A 84 -3.89 -2.27 -41.78
C SER A 84 -3.15 -1.52 -40.67
N THR A 85 -2.40 -2.27 -39.86
CA THR A 85 -1.36 -1.79 -38.93
C THR A 85 0.02 -1.77 -39.62
N PRO A 86 0.84 -0.70 -39.46
CA PRO A 86 2.24 -0.75 -39.86
C PRO A 86 3.11 -1.42 -38.78
N LYS A 87 4.10 -2.20 -39.21
CA LYS A 87 5.10 -2.84 -38.34
C LYS A 87 6.00 -1.78 -37.70
N LEU A 88 5.84 -1.53 -36.40
CA LEU A 88 6.86 -0.92 -35.52
C LEU A 88 7.39 -2.09 -34.67
N PHE A 89 8.67 -2.50 -34.68
CA PHE A 89 9.87 -1.80 -34.24
C PHE A 89 11.15 -2.49 -34.77
N PRO A 90 12.32 -1.81 -34.84
CA PRO A 90 13.64 -2.43 -34.95
C PRO A 90 14.25 -2.84 -33.59
N SER A 91 15.32 -3.62 -33.64
CA SER A 91 15.71 -4.68 -32.67
C SER A 91 16.73 -4.33 -31.58
N ASN A 92 17.00 -3.07 -31.23
CA ASN A 92 18.10 -2.75 -30.31
C ASN A 92 17.64 -2.21 -28.94
N HIS A 93 18.01 -2.96 -27.90
CA HIS A 93 17.75 -2.70 -26.49
C HIS A 93 18.93 -1.97 -25.84
N ASN A 94 18.95 -0.64 -25.87
CA ASN A 94 19.70 0.16 -24.90
C ASN A 94 19.38 1.65 -25.09
N GLU A 95 18.32 2.13 -24.43
CA GLU A 95 18.11 3.56 -24.15
C GLU A 95 16.83 3.68 -23.29
N TYR A 96 17.01 3.89 -21.98
CA TYR A 96 15.92 4.40 -21.13
C TYR A 96 16.36 5.73 -20.53
N PRO A 97 16.04 6.85 -21.19
CA PRO A 97 15.55 8.03 -20.51
C PRO A 97 14.03 8.08 -20.74
N PHE A 98 13.24 8.13 -19.68
CA PHE A 98 11.78 8.33 -19.79
C PHE A 98 11.48 9.74 -20.32
N PRO A 99 10.63 9.88 -21.37
CA PRO A 99 9.65 10.94 -21.38
C PRO A 99 8.25 10.44 -21.78
N TRP A 100 7.31 10.70 -20.88
CA TRP A 100 5.85 10.46 -20.88
C TRP A 100 5.06 11.07 -22.07
N ARG A 101 5.67 11.44 -23.19
CA ARG A 101 5.00 12.08 -24.34
C ARG A 101 4.50 11.13 -25.45
N ARG A 102 4.60 9.81 -25.27
CA ARG A 102 3.99 8.81 -26.19
C ARG A 102 2.77 8.09 -25.62
N VAL A 103 2.23 8.54 -24.50
CA VAL A 103 1.14 7.84 -23.78
C VAL A 103 -0.26 8.14 -24.34
N LEU A 104 -0.45 8.99 -25.36
CA LEU A 104 -1.80 9.44 -25.75
C LEU A 104 -2.14 9.51 -27.25
N THR A 105 -1.54 8.70 -28.15
CA THR A 105 -1.97 8.75 -29.57
C THR A 105 -2.19 7.42 -30.29
N GLN A 106 -2.29 6.27 -29.61
CA GLN A 106 -2.67 5.01 -30.28
C GLN A 106 -3.53 4.09 -29.40
N VAL A 107 -4.65 4.59 -28.87
CA VAL A 107 -5.65 3.70 -28.26
C VAL A 107 -6.51 3.09 -29.37
N ASN A 108 -5.97 2.08 -30.04
CA ASN A 108 -6.73 1.21 -30.95
C ASN A 108 -7.02 -0.12 -30.22
N GLY A 109 -8.24 -0.26 -29.69
CA GLY A 109 -8.90 -1.54 -29.50
C GLY A 109 -8.59 -2.36 -28.24
N THR A 110 -8.09 -1.80 -27.14
CA THR A 110 -8.03 -2.56 -25.88
C THR A 110 -9.43 -2.62 -25.26
N GLY A 111 -10.11 -3.76 -25.34
CA GLY A 111 -11.31 -4.04 -24.55
C GLY A 111 -11.01 -3.97 -23.06
N PRO A 112 -12.03 -3.61 -22.23
CA PRO A 112 -11.78 -3.06 -20.91
C PRO A 112 -11.34 -4.12 -19.90
N ILE A 113 -11.70 -5.38 -20.08
CA ILE A 113 -11.54 -6.41 -19.04
C ILE A 113 -10.64 -7.53 -19.55
N ILE A 114 -9.56 -7.79 -18.83
CA ILE A 114 -8.69 -8.94 -19.06
C ILE A 114 -8.51 -9.73 -17.76
N ARG A 115 -8.27 -11.02 -17.89
CA ARG A 115 -7.82 -11.87 -16.79
C ARG A 115 -6.31 -11.73 -16.63
N ILE A 116 -5.89 -11.34 -15.43
CA ILE A 116 -4.47 -11.17 -15.10
C ILE A 116 -3.92 -12.37 -14.34
N ASN A 117 -4.69 -13.03 -13.49
CA ASN A 117 -4.22 -14.20 -12.74
C ASN A 117 -5.36 -15.23 -12.57
N PRO A 118 -5.19 -16.33 -11.80
CA PRO A 118 -6.26 -17.32 -11.64
C PRO A 118 -7.53 -16.78 -10.96
N TYR A 119 -7.43 -15.68 -10.21
CA TYR A 119 -8.42 -15.14 -9.28
C TYR A 119 -8.87 -13.71 -9.60
N GLU A 120 -8.14 -12.97 -10.42
CA GLU A 120 -8.33 -11.53 -10.62
C GLU A 120 -8.52 -11.17 -12.10
N LEU A 121 -9.40 -10.19 -12.30
CA LEU A 121 -9.59 -9.47 -13.55
C LEU A 121 -9.05 -8.05 -13.37
N HIS A 122 -8.41 -7.53 -14.41
CA HIS A 122 -8.07 -6.12 -14.48
C HIS A 122 -9.02 -5.43 -15.44
N ILE A 123 -9.61 -4.34 -14.96
CA ILE A 123 -10.49 -3.48 -15.74
C ILE A 123 -9.75 -2.18 -16.03
N ASN A 124 -9.47 -1.92 -17.30
CA ASN A 124 -9.01 -0.63 -17.79
C ASN A 124 -10.25 0.13 -18.24
N ASP A 125 -10.71 1.06 -17.40
CA ASP A 125 -11.92 1.86 -17.59
C ASP A 125 -11.53 3.27 -18.07
N PRO A 126 -11.39 3.51 -19.39
CA PRO A 126 -11.06 4.83 -19.89
C PRO A 126 -12.28 5.74 -19.79
N GLU A 127 -12.33 6.53 -18.72
CA GLU A 127 -13.37 7.55 -18.47
C GLU A 127 -13.58 8.51 -19.65
N GLN A 128 -12.57 8.70 -20.51
CA GLN A 128 -12.62 9.56 -21.69
C GLN A 128 -13.24 8.91 -22.94
N LEU A 129 -13.47 7.59 -22.94
CA LEU A 129 -13.97 6.83 -24.10
C LEU A 129 -15.35 6.21 -23.89
N LEU A 130 -15.90 6.32 -22.69
CA LEU A 130 -17.16 5.70 -22.28
C LEU A 130 -18.12 6.80 -21.84
N THR A 131 -19.36 6.76 -22.32
CA THR A 131 -20.41 7.64 -21.78
C THR A 131 -20.62 7.33 -20.29
N PRO A 132 -21.17 8.25 -19.47
CA PRO A 132 -21.34 8.05 -18.03
C PRO A 132 -22.04 6.74 -17.63
N HIS A 133 -22.82 6.14 -18.54
CA HIS A 133 -23.54 4.87 -18.33
C HIS A 133 -22.72 3.61 -18.68
N GLU A 134 -21.51 3.75 -19.20
CA GLU A 134 -20.66 2.65 -19.67
C GLU A 134 -19.42 2.40 -18.78
N SER A 135 -19.18 3.26 -17.79
CA SER A 135 -18.12 3.04 -16.79
C SER A 135 -18.47 1.88 -15.85
N TYR A 136 -17.47 1.08 -15.51
CA TYR A 136 -17.60 0.00 -14.52
C TYR A 136 -17.50 0.50 -13.07
N TYR A 137 -17.20 1.79 -12.86
CA TYR A 137 -16.96 2.34 -11.53
C TYR A 137 -18.11 2.09 -10.56
N GLU A 138 -19.35 2.41 -10.94
CA GLU A 138 -20.53 2.21 -10.08
C GLU A 138 -20.83 0.73 -9.79
N THR A 139 -20.42 -0.17 -10.70
CA THR A 139 -20.56 -1.62 -10.51
C THR A 139 -19.51 -2.17 -9.53
N LEU A 140 -18.27 -1.65 -9.62
CA LEU A 140 -17.14 -2.07 -8.78
C LEU A 140 -17.21 -1.48 -7.37
N TYR A 141 -17.61 -0.21 -7.27
CA TYR A 141 -17.71 0.58 -6.05
C TYR A 141 -19.16 1.00 -5.74
N PRO A 142 -20.12 0.04 -5.67
CA PRO A 142 -21.51 0.37 -5.40
C PRO A 142 -21.66 0.84 -3.96
N PRO A 143 -22.70 1.63 -3.66
CA PRO A 143 -23.02 2.00 -2.29
C PRO A 143 -23.34 0.75 -1.46
N THR A 144 -23.15 0.87 -0.14
CA THR A 144 -23.40 -0.24 0.80
C THR A 144 -24.84 -0.73 0.78
N SER A 145 -25.80 0.15 0.42
CA SER A 145 -27.20 -0.20 0.20
C SER A 145 -27.40 -1.20 -0.93
N THR A 146 -26.55 -1.16 -1.97
CA THR A 146 -26.61 -2.05 -3.12
C THR A 146 -25.84 -3.35 -2.87
N ARG A 147 -24.61 -3.25 -2.35
CA ARG A 147 -23.78 -4.45 -2.11
C ARG A 147 -22.79 -4.26 -0.97
N ARG A 148 -22.85 -5.16 0.01
CA ARG A 148 -21.80 -5.32 1.03
C ARG A 148 -20.60 -6.02 0.41
N THR A 149 -19.42 -5.43 0.54
CA THR A 149 -18.18 -5.93 -0.07
C THR A 149 -17.16 -6.26 1.00
N THR A 150 -16.61 -7.47 0.95
CA THR A 150 -15.46 -7.89 1.76
C THR A 150 -14.17 -7.73 0.96
N LYS A 151 -13.10 -7.29 1.62
CA LYS A 151 -11.79 -7.15 0.95
C LYS A 151 -11.18 -8.52 0.70
N TYR A 152 -10.43 -8.65 -0.39
CA TYR A 152 -9.74 -9.90 -0.73
C TYR A 152 -8.61 -10.17 0.30
N PRO A 153 -8.71 -11.23 1.13
CA PRO A 153 -7.79 -11.42 2.26
C PRO A 153 -6.31 -11.59 1.89
N PRO A 154 -5.92 -12.28 0.79
CA PRO A 154 -4.52 -12.36 0.37
C PRO A 154 -3.88 -10.99 0.12
N GLN A 155 -4.60 -10.06 -0.51
CA GLN A 155 -4.11 -8.70 -0.73
C GLN A 155 -3.96 -7.92 0.59
N MET A 156 -4.93 -8.05 1.52
CA MET A 156 -4.85 -7.35 2.80
C MET A 156 -3.72 -7.87 3.70
N ARG A 157 -3.38 -9.17 3.60
CA ARG A 157 -2.25 -9.77 4.33
C ARG A 157 -0.89 -9.13 4.00
N ALA A 158 -0.75 -8.51 2.83
CA ALA A 158 0.46 -7.79 2.47
C ALA A 158 0.74 -6.58 3.37
N PHE A 159 -0.27 -6.11 4.09
CA PHE A 159 -0.22 -4.97 5.00
C PHE A 159 -0.21 -5.37 6.48
N GLY A 160 -0.02 -6.67 6.78
CA GLY A 160 0.07 -7.19 8.13
C GLY A 160 -1.24 -7.80 8.66
N PRO A 161 -1.38 -7.94 10.00
CA PRO A 161 -2.54 -8.54 10.63
C PRO A 161 -3.80 -7.70 10.38
N PRO A 162 -4.99 -8.32 10.22
CA PRO A 162 -6.23 -7.63 9.89
C PRO A 162 -6.87 -6.91 11.11
N LEU A 163 -6.08 -6.14 11.85
CA LEU A 163 -6.49 -5.50 13.11
C LEU A 163 -6.83 -4.01 12.95
N SER A 164 -6.22 -3.30 12.01
CA SER A 164 -6.56 -1.91 11.70
C SER A 164 -7.83 -1.82 10.84
N THR A 165 -8.49 -0.66 10.84
CA THR A 165 -9.59 -0.36 9.93
C THR A 165 -9.18 -0.61 8.47
N PHE A 166 -7.96 -0.20 8.09
CA PHE A 166 -7.44 -0.39 6.73
C PHE A 166 -7.33 -1.86 6.32
N THR A 167 -6.83 -2.72 7.19
CA THR A 167 -6.58 -4.16 6.89
C THR A 167 -7.78 -5.07 7.17
N THR A 168 -8.80 -4.57 7.89
CA THR A 168 -10.02 -5.32 8.19
C THR A 168 -10.75 -5.73 6.91
N THR A 169 -10.95 -7.04 6.70
CA THR A 169 -11.54 -7.62 5.48
C THR A 169 -13.06 -7.74 5.54
N SER A 170 -13.62 -8.02 6.72
CA SER A 170 -15.07 -8.16 6.92
C SER A 170 -15.78 -6.81 6.82
N HIS A 171 -16.87 -6.76 6.06
CA HIS A 171 -17.66 -5.55 5.87
C HIS A 171 -18.22 -5.00 7.20
N GLU A 172 -18.84 -5.86 8.01
CA GLU A 172 -19.49 -5.41 9.26
C GLU A 172 -18.47 -4.88 10.27
N LEU A 173 -17.36 -5.61 10.44
CA LEU A 173 -16.29 -5.18 11.37
C LEU A 173 -15.61 -3.91 10.87
N HIS A 174 -15.36 -3.81 9.56
CA HIS A 174 -14.83 -2.60 8.95
C HIS A 174 -15.77 -1.42 9.16
N ARG A 175 -17.08 -1.60 8.97
CA ARG A 175 -18.10 -0.56 9.17
C ARG A 175 -18.07 -0.02 10.60
N VAL A 176 -18.06 -0.90 11.60
CA VAL A 176 -17.99 -0.51 13.03
C VAL A 176 -16.72 0.30 13.31
N ARG A 177 -15.54 -0.21 12.91
CA ARG A 177 -14.26 0.47 13.12
C ARG A 177 -14.17 1.81 12.37
N ARG A 178 -14.62 1.83 11.10
CA ARG A 178 -14.63 3.03 10.25
C ARG A 178 -15.54 4.13 10.81
N ASN A 179 -16.68 3.75 11.37
CA ASN A 179 -17.64 4.68 11.98
C ASN A 179 -17.06 5.37 13.21
N ALA A 180 -16.25 4.67 14.01
CA ALA A 180 -15.55 5.28 15.14
C ALA A 180 -14.48 6.30 14.69
N LEU A 181 -13.87 6.08 13.52
CA LEU A 181 -12.86 7.01 12.97
C LEU A 181 -13.44 8.16 12.13
N SER A 182 -14.61 8.01 11.50
CA SER A 182 -15.16 9.02 10.57
C SER A 182 -15.33 10.43 11.12
N PRO A 183 -15.73 10.64 12.39
CA PRO A 183 -15.84 12.00 12.93
C PRO A 183 -14.51 12.76 12.88
N PHE A 184 -13.39 12.06 13.03
CA PHE A 184 -12.04 12.63 12.92
C PHE A 184 -11.63 12.93 11.47
N PHE A 185 -12.42 12.61 10.46
CA PHE A 185 -12.12 13.01 9.08
C PHE A 185 -13.25 13.83 8.48
N SER A 186 -14.10 14.41 9.34
CA SER A 186 -15.12 15.37 8.94
C SER A 186 -14.48 16.70 8.53
N ARG A 187 -15.17 17.46 7.68
CA ARG A 187 -14.71 18.80 7.28
C ARG A 187 -14.46 19.70 8.50
N ALA A 188 -15.34 19.68 9.49
CA ALA A 188 -15.18 20.49 10.71
C ALA A 188 -13.90 20.11 11.47
N SER A 189 -13.70 18.82 11.74
CA SER A 189 -12.55 18.31 12.48
C SER A 189 -11.22 18.56 11.77
N VAL A 190 -11.22 18.55 10.43
CA VAL A 190 -10.05 18.89 9.61
C VAL A 190 -9.81 20.40 9.58
N MET A 191 -10.86 21.23 9.53
CA MET A 191 -10.68 22.68 9.59
C MET A 191 -10.11 23.15 10.93
N GLU A 192 -10.42 22.45 12.03
CA GLU A 192 -9.79 22.68 13.33
C GLU A 192 -8.27 22.44 13.34
N LEU A 193 -7.73 21.67 12.39
CA LEU A 193 -6.28 21.47 12.26
C LEU A 193 -5.55 22.64 11.61
N ALA A 194 -6.25 23.64 11.06
CA ALA A 194 -5.63 24.74 10.33
C ALA A 194 -4.47 25.41 11.09
N PRO A 195 -4.55 25.66 12.42
CA PRO A 195 -3.41 26.19 13.18
C PRO A 195 -2.21 25.24 13.19
N THR A 196 -2.44 23.95 13.44
CA THR A 196 -1.39 22.92 13.45
C THR A 196 -0.69 22.81 12.10
N VAL A 197 -1.47 22.79 11.01
CA VAL A 197 -0.94 22.80 9.64
C VAL A 197 -0.14 24.08 9.38
N GLY A 198 -0.64 25.25 9.81
CA GLY A 198 0.05 26.52 9.66
C GLY A 198 1.40 26.56 10.37
N VAL A 199 1.48 26.04 11.59
CA VAL A 199 2.74 25.90 12.34
C VAL A 199 3.72 24.99 11.61
N ALA A 200 3.27 23.81 11.17
CA ALA A 200 4.13 22.84 10.49
C ALA A 200 4.62 23.36 9.12
N VAL A 201 3.76 24.03 8.35
CA VAL A 201 4.14 24.69 7.09
C VAL A 201 5.16 25.80 7.33
N THR A 202 4.95 26.62 8.37
CA THR A 202 5.90 27.69 8.73
C THR A 202 7.28 27.11 9.02
N ARG A 203 7.35 26.05 9.84
CA ARG A 203 8.61 25.34 10.14
C ARG A 203 9.27 24.76 8.89
N LEU A 204 8.50 24.17 7.99
CA LEU A 204 9.02 23.67 6.71
C LEU A 204 9.65 24.80 5.89
N VAL A 205 8.94 25.93 5.75
CA VAL A 205 9.44 27.10 4.99
C VAL A 205 10.71 27.66 5.61
N GLU A 206 10.75 27.82 6.93
CA GLU A 206 11.95 28.27 7.67
C GLU A 206 13.14 27.36 7.40
N ARG A 207 12.93 26.04 7.41
CA ARG A 207 14.00 25.08 7.18
C ARG A 207 14.48 25.06 5.73
N LEU A 208 13.56 25.17 4.76
CA LEU A 208 13.90 25.27 3.34
C LEU A 208 14.67 26.57 3.03
N ASP A 209 14.28 27.68 3.64
CA ASP A 209 15.00 28.95 3.49
C ASP A 209 16.38 28.89 4.18
N GLY A 210 16.49 28.21 5.33
CA GLY A 210 17.77 27.89 5.97
C GLY A 210 18.71 27.11 5.03
N ALA A 211 18.22 26.01 4.45
CA ALA A 211 18.96 25.20 3.48
C ALA A 211 19.38 26.01 2.24
N ARG A 212 18.47 26.83 1.69
CA ARG A 212 18.76 27.74 0.57
C ARG A 212 19.88 28.71 0.89
N ARG A 213 19.92 29.24 2.12
CA ARG A 213 20.94 30.19 2.60
C ARG A 213 22.23 29.52 3.08
N GLY A 214 22.33 28.19 3.05
CA GLY A 214 23.50 27.44 3.56
C GLY A 214 23.61 27.42 5.09
N ARG A 215 22.49 27.57 5.80
CA ARG A 215 22.42 27.50 7.26
C ARG A 215 21.79 26.16 7.67
N VAL A 216 22.58 25.30 8.30
CA VAL A 216 22.09 24.05 8.91
C VAL A 216 22.10 24.22 10.42
N ALA A 217 20.94 24.02 11.05
CA ALA A 217 20.81 23.84 12.50
C ALA A 217 21.60 24.85 13.37
N GLY A 218 21.47 26.15 13.08
CA GLY A 218 22.09 27.21 13.88
C GLY A 218 23.61 27.37 13.75
N LYS A 219 24.27 26.65 12.83
CA LYS A 219 25.69 26.85 12.52
C LYS A 219 25.86 27.38 11.09
N GLU A 220 26.50 28.55 10.96
CA GLU A 220 26.96 29.08 9.69
C GLU A 220 28.06 28.16 9.14
N VAL A 221 27.76 27.41 8.08
CA VAL A 221 28.79 26.73 7.29
C VAL A 221 29.03 27.60 6.06
N VAL A 222 29.70 28.73 6.28
CA VAL A 222 30.29 29.50 5.18
C VAL A 222 31.51 28.72 4.70
N ARG A 223 31.33 27.84 3.71
CA ARG A 223 32.40 27.47 2.79
C ARG A 223 32.18 28.26 1.52
N GLY A 224 33.10 29.19 1.26
CA GLY A 224 33.03 30.17 0.17
C GLY A 224 32.50 29.57 -1.14
N GLY A 225 31.51 30.24 -1.71
CA GLY A 225 30.92 29.89 -3.01
C GLY A 225 29.43 29.53 -3.00
N GLY A 226 28.57 30.27 -2.28
CA GLY A 226 27.17 30.54 -2.66
C GLY A 226 26.25 29.38 -3.09
N LYS A 227 26.49 28.14 -2.70
CA LYS A 227 25.63 27.00 -3.06
C LYS A 227 24.81 26.58 -1.85
N GLY A 228 23.50 26.83 -1.90
CA GLY A 228 22.53 26.26 -0.97
C GLY A 228 22.57 24.73 -0.96
N GLU A 229 21.99 24.14 0.08
CA GLU A 229 21.89 22.68 0.23
C GLU A 229 20.84 22.08 -0.71
N VAL A 230 21.12 20.90 -1.26
CA VAL A 230 20.14 20.13 -2.05
C VAL A 230 19.21 19.40 -1.08
N VAL A 231 17.92 19.71 -1.14
CA VAL A 231 16.89 19.12 -0.27
C VAL A 231 16.03 18.13 -1.05
N ASN A 232 15.78 16.95 -0.47
CA ASN A 232 14.75 16.04 -0.98
C ASN A 232 13.36 16.51 -0.52
N LEU A 233 12.59 17.10 -1.43
CA LEU A 233 11.24 17.58 -1.13
C LEU A 233 10.26 16.45 -0.77
N GLY A 234 10.49 15.23 -1.26
CA GLY A 234 9.65 14.08 -0.90
C GLY A 234 9.77 13.71 0.58
N ASP A 235 11.00 13.73 1.10
CA ASP A 235 11.24 13.48 2.54
C ASP A 235 10.71 14.65 3.37
N ALA A 236 10.86 15.90 2.90
CA ALA A 236 10.37 17.10 3.57
C ALA A 236 8.82 17.16 3.66
N PHE A 237 8.11 16.83 2.59
CA PHE A 237 6.64 16.76 2.61
C PHE A 237 6.14 15.61 3.48
N MET A 238 6.84 14.47 3.48
CA MET A 238 6.49 13.36 4.36
C MET A 238 6.69 13.72 5.84
N ALA A 239 7.77 14.43 6.18
CA ALA A 239 7.96 14.95 7.53
C ALA A 239 6.84 15.92 7.94
N LEU A 240 6.43 16.83 7.05
CA LEU A 240 5.31 17.74 7.27
C LEU A 240 4.01 16.99 7.57
N THR A 241 3.64 16.02 6.73
CA THR A 241 2.38 15.28 6.91
C THR A 241 2.40 14.43 8.17
N ASN A 242 3.56 13.84 8.51
CA ASN A 242 3.74 13.06 9.72
C ASN A 242 3.60 13.92 10.99
N ASP A 243 4.19 15.12 11.04
CA ASP A 243 4.02 16.02 12.19
C ASP A 243 2.55 16.44 12.37
N VAL A 244 1.83 16.72 11.27
CA VAL A 244 0.41 17.06 11.31
C VAL A 244 -0.44 15.89 11.79
N ILE A 245 -0.27 14.69 11.23
CA ILE A 245 -1.10 13.52 11.59
C ILE A 245 -0.79 13.03 13.00
N CYS A 246 0.47 13.10 13.46
CA CYS A 246 0.84 12.78 14.83
C CYS A 246 0.19 13.72 15.84
N ALA A 247 0.27 15.03 15.59
CA ALA A 247 -0.43 16.02 16.41
C ALA A 247 -1.95 15.79 16.40
N TYR A 248 -2.51 15.37 15.26
CA TYR A 248 -3.92 15.08 15.14
C TYR A 248 -4.38 13.83 15.91
N ALA A 249 -3.62 12.75 15.78
CA ALA A 249 -3.96 11.45 16.32
C ALA A 249 -3.73 11.37 17.83
N PHE A 250 -2.71 12.08 18.34
CA PHE A 250 -2.24 11.95 19.73
C PHE A 250 -2.31 13.26 20.55
N GLY A 251 -2.61 14.41 19.95
CA GLY A 251 -2.77 15.70 20.65
C GLY A 251 -1.54 16.61 20.63
N GLU A 252 -1.61 17.73 21.36
CA GLU A 252 -0.51 18.71 21.48
C GLU A 252 0.75 18.05 22.08
N GLY A 253 1.91 18.30 21.46
CA GLY A 253 3.17 17.60 21.80
C GLY A 253 3.28 16.17 21.27
N GLY A 254 2.28 15.68 20.53
CA GLY A 254 2.31 14.38 19.84
C GLY A 254 3.13 14.39 18.55
N GLY A 255 3.46 15.56 18.00
CA GLY A 255 4.37 15.69 16.87
C GLY A 255 5.78 15.25 17.28
N GLU A 256 6.29 14.22 16.63
CA GLU A 256 7.62 13.64 16.86
C GLU A 256 8.78 14.51 16.35
N GLY A 257 8.45 15.68 15.80
CA GLY A 257 9.37 16.67 15.28
C GLY A 257 10.11 16.18 14.04
N PHE A 258 9.39 15.53 13.13
CA PHE A 258 9.97 15.00 11.90
C PHE A 258 10.60 16.11 11.06
N LEU A 259 9.99 17.31 11.05
CA LEU A 259 10.53 18.48 10.36
C LEU A 259 11.86 18.97 10.96
N GLU A 260 12.07 18.81 12.26
CA GLU A 260 13.29 19.24 12.95
C GLU A 260 14.42 18.21 12.86
N ARG A 261 14.09 16.93 12.67
CA ARG A 261 15.09 15.85 12.50
C ARG A 261 15.99 16.10 11.30
N ARG A 262 17.25 15.67 11.38
CA ARG A 262 18.24 15.78 10.30
C ARG A 262 17.65 15.23 8.98
N GLU A 263 17.90 15.91 7.87
CA GLU A 263 17.46 15.48 6.53
C GLU A 263 15.95 15.17 6.46
N PHE A 264 15.12 15.90 7.22
CA PHE A 264 13.67 15.70 7.32
C PHE A 264 13.27 14.25 7.64
N ALA A 265 14.01 13.62 8.55
CA ALA A 265 13.79 12.22 8.93
C ALA A 265 13.83 11.28 7.73
N ALA A 266 14.80 11.44 6.82
CA ALA A 266 14.94 10.60 5.63
C ALA A 266 14.97 9.09 5.93
N GLU A 267 15.38 8.68 7.14
CA GLU A 267 15.29 7.30 7.63
C GLU A 267 13.85 6.77 7.65
N TRP A 268 12.88 7.61 8.00
CA TRP A 268 11.46 7.28 7.99
C TRP A 268 10.94 7.08 6.56
N ALA A 269 11.26 8.02 5.68
CA ALA A 269 10.86 7.94 4.28
C ALA A 269 11.50 6.73 3.59
N GLN A 270 12.75 6.40 3.94
CA GLN A 270 13.40 5.19 3.48
C GLN A 270 12.73 3.94 4.04
N MET A 271 12.34 3.93 5.32
CA MET A 271 11.60 2.82 5.92
C MET A 271 10.31 2.56 5.18
N MET A 272 9.53 3.60 4.89
CA MET A 272 8.27 3.47 4.14
C MET A 272 8.49 2.90 2.73
N ARG A 273 9.54 3.32 2.02
CA ARG A 273 9.91 2.77 0.70
C ARG A 273 10.32 1.30 0.78
N ASP A 274 11.16 0.95 1.76
CA ASP A 274 11.63 -0.43 1.97
C ASP A 274 10.45 -1.36 2.30
N VAL A 275 9.58 -0.98 3.25
CA VAL A 275 8.38 -1.75 3.61
C VAL A 275 7.40 -1.88 2.43
N SER A 276 7.21 -0.81 1.65
CA SER A 276 6.35 -0.84 0.46
C SER A 276 6.86 -1.82 -0.60
N SER A 277 8.17 -1.95 -0.75
CA SER A 277 8.77 -2.91 -1.68
C SER A 277 8.52 -4.38 -1.27
N MET A 278 8.37 -4.64 0.03
CA MET A 278 8.10 -5.97 0.58
C MET A 278 6.66 -6.42 0.38
N ARG A 279 5.73 -5.49 0.11
CA ARG A 279 4.30 -5.77 -0.12
C ARG A 279 4.09 -6.87 -1.15
N HIS A 280 4.87 -6.86 -2.22
CA HIS A 280 4.80 -7.88 -3.27
C HIS A 280 5.12 -9.28 -2.72
N ALA A 281 6.18 -9.42 -1.94
CA ALA A 281 6.54 -10.70 -1.33
C ALA A 281 5.48 -11.16 -0.31
N PHE A 282 4.98 -10.27 0.55
CA PHE A 282 3.98 -10.62 1.57
C PHE A 282 2.61 -10.95 1.00
N GLY A 283 2.19 -10.32 -0.11
CA GLY A 283 0.93 -10.64 -0.77
C GLY A 283 0.90 -12.06 -1.35
N HIS A 284 2.01 -12.49 -1.95
CA HIS A 284 2.13 -13.84 -2.51
C HIS A 284 2.48 -14.91 -1.45
N LEU A 285 3.31 -14.55 -0.48
CA LEU A 285 3.77 -15.43 0.60
C LEU A 285 3.20 -14.97 1.94
N GLY A 286 1.88 -15.12 2.11
CA GLY A 286 1.20 -14.63 3.33
C GLY A 286 1.71 -15.23 4.65
N TRP A 287 2.40 -16.37 4.62
CA TRP A 287 3.07 -16.94 5.80
C TRP A 287 4.37 -16.21 6.17
N LEU A 288 5.00 -15.53 5.21
CA LEU A 288 6.29 -14.86 5.40
C LEU A 288 6.19 -13.78 6.47
N TYR A 289 5.07 -13.06 6.53
CA TYR A 289 4.80 -12.06 7.56
C TYR A 289 4.95 -12.63 8.98
N SER A 290 4.37 -13.81 9.22
CA SER A 290 4.42 -14.50 10.52
C SER A 290 5.83 -14.98 10.90
N ILE A 291 6.74 -15.09 9.93
CA ILE A 291 8.12 -15.53 10.17
C ILE A 291 9.04 -14.33 10.36
N VAL A 292 8.86 -13.24 9.61
CA VAL A 292 9.73 -12.07 9.68
C VAL A 292 9.86 -11.50 11.10
N GLY A 293 8.76 -11.45 11.87
CA GLY A 293 8.79 -11.01 13.27
C GLY A 293 9.60 -11.91 14.22
N ARG A 294 10.00 -13.11 13.77
CA ARG A 294 10.81 -14.08 14.54
C ARG A 294 12.27 -14.14 14.06
N ILE A 295 12.60 -13.47 12.97
CA ILE A 295 13.95 -13.49 12.38
C ILE A 295 14.81 -12.40 13.05
N PRO A 296 16.05 -12.71 13.48
CA PRO A 296 16.97 -11.68 14.00
C PRO A 296 17.21 -10.55 12.99
N VAL A 297 17.29 -9.31 13.48
CA VAL A 297 17.47 -8.10 12.66
C VAL A 297 18.65 -8.23 11.67
N ALA A 298 19.75 -8.87 12.07
CA ALA A 298 20.91 -9.11 11.21
C ALA A 298 20.57 -10.00 9.98
N ALA A 299 19.70 -10.99 10.15
CA ALA A 299 19.24 -11.84 9.06
C ALA A 299 18.20 -11.13 8.19
N VAL A 300 17.31 -10.32 8.77
CA VAL A 300 16.37 -9.47 8.01
C VAL A 300 17.15 -8.52 7.09
N THR A 301 18.14 -7.81 7.60
CA THR A 301 18.93 -6.87 6.79
C THR A 301 19.74 -7.56 5.69
N LYS A 302 20.29 -8.75 5.97
CA LYS A 302 21.10 -9.51 4.99
C LYS A 302 20.26 -10.18 3.90
N PHE A 303 19.13 -10.80 4.25
CA PHE A 303 18.35 -11.62 3.32
C PHE A 303 17.16 -10.89 2.69
N LEU A 304 16.58 -9.91 3.38
CA LEU A 304 15.44 -9.13 2.88
C LEU A 304 15.86 -7.75 2.34
N GLY A 305 17.16 -7.43 2.39
CA GLY A 305 17.69 -6.18 1.83
C GLY A 305 17.22 -4.91 2.56
N VAL A 306 16.59 -5.06 3.73
CA VAL A 306 16.13 -3.94 4.55
C VAL A 306 17.36 -3.27 5.16
N LYS A 307 17.48 -1.95 5.01
CA LYS A 307 18.65 -1.23 5.55
C LYS A 307 18.58 -1.18 7.08
N LYS A 308 19.73 -1.17 7.77
CA LYS A 308 19.75 -1.05 9.25
C LYS A 308 18.99 0.19 9.78
N PRO A 309 19.13 1.39 9.19
CA PRO A 309 18.35 2.57 9.60
C PRO A 309 16.84 2.35 9.52
N THR A 310 16.36 1.60 8.52
CA THR A 310 14.95 1.23 8.35
C THR A 310 14.44 0.42 9.53
N MET A 311 15.22 -0.57 10.00
CA MET A 311 14.83 -1.38 11.16
C MET A 311 14.83 -0.57 12.46
N GLY A 312 15.75 0.39 12.59
CA GLY A 312 15.77 1.35 13.70
C GLY A 312 14.51 2.22 13.72
N ALA A 313 14.20 2.87 12.58
CA ALA A 313 13.01 3.70 12.42
C ALA A 313 11.71 2.93 12.70
N LEU A 314 11.60 1.67 12.27
CA LEU A 314 10.44 0.82 12.56
C LEU A 314 10.31 0.51 14.05
N GLY A 315 11.43 0.23 14.73
CA GLY A 315 11.44 0.02 16.18
C GLY A 315 11.08 1.28 16.96
N ASP A 316 11.55 2.45 16.49
CA ASP A 316 11.22 3.75 17.07
C ASP A 316 9.74 4.05 16.95
N LEU A 317 9.18 3.80 15.78
CA LEU A 317 7.75 3.93 15.53
C LEU A 317 6.89 3.08 16.46
N GLN A 318 7.22 1.79 16.57
CA GLN A 318 6.51 0.88 17.46
C GLN A 318 6.57 1.36 18.91
N ARG A 319 7.71 1.89 19.34
CA ARG A 319 7.89 2.44 20.68
C ARG A 319 7.03 3.69 20.91
N VAL A 320 7.02 4.62 19.96
CA VAL A 320 6.20 5.85 20.00
C VAL A 320 4.72 5.48 20.09
N VAL A 321 4.24 4.63 19.17
CA VAL A 321 2.86 4.17 19.12
C VAL A 321 2.45 3.50 20.43
N ARG A 322 3.27 2.58 20.96
CA ARG A 322 3.00 1.91 22.22
C ARG A 322 2.93 2.91 23.38
N GLY A 323 3.93 3.77 23.50
CA GLY A 323 4.00 4.77 24.58
C GLY A 323 2.79 5.70 24.56
N LYS A 324 2.34 6.14 23.39
CA LYS A 324 1.15 6.99 23.26
C LYS A 324 -0.15 6.29 23.62
N VAL A 325 -0.31 5.01 23.23
CA VAL A 325 -1.49 4.22 23.64
C VAL A 325 -1.50 4.01 25.15
N GLU A 326 -0.35 3.71 25.76
CA GLU A 326 -0.20 3.55 27.21
C GLU A 326 -0.49 4.86 27.97
N GLU A 327 0.02 6.00 27.48
CA GLU A 327 -0.22 7.34 28.03
C GLU A 327 -1.72 7.66 28.07
N VAL A 328 -2.44 7.45 26.96
CA VAL A 328 -3.89 7.69 26.90
C VAL A 328 -4.66 6.77 27.84
N LYS A 329 -4.26 5.49 27.96
CA LYS A 329 -4.88 4.54 28.89
C LYS A 329 -4.65 4.93 30.35
N ALA A 330 -3.43 5.36 30.69
CA ALA A 330 -3.09 5.81 32.03
C ALA A 330 -3.87 7.09 32.42
N GLY A 331 -3.96 8.07 31.50
CA GLY A 331 -4.76 9.28 31.70
C GLY A 331 -6.23 8.96 31.98
N LEU A 332 -6.84 8.08 31.18
CA LEU A 332 -8.20 7.60 31.40
C LEU A 332 -8.40 6.91 32.76
N ALA A 333 -7.45 6.05 33.17
CA ALA A 333 -7.52 5.37 34.46
C ALA A 333 -7.39 6.33 35.65
N SER A 334 -6.65 7.43 35.48
CA SER A 334 -6.48 8.47 36.51
C SER A 334 -7.66 9.47 36.59
N GLY A 335 -8.64 9.37 35.70
CA GLY A 335 -9.77 10.30 35.63
C GLY A 335 -9.41 11.66 35.03
N GLU A 336 -8.31 11.74 34.29
CA GLU A 336 -7.88 12.96 33.62
C GLU A 336 -8.92 13.40 32.59
N LYS A 337 -9.30 14.68 32.64
CA LYS A 337 -10.25 15.23 31.67
C LYS A 337 -9.56 15.29 30.31
N PRO A 338 -10.27 14.95 29.22
CA PRO A 338 -9.69 15.06 27.89
C PRO A 338 -9.24 16.51 27.64
N ALA A 339 -8.17 16.67 26.87
CA ALA A 339 -7.82 17.95 26.28
C ALA A 339 -9.03 18.57 25.58
N ALA A 340 -9.03 19.90 25.38
CA ALA A 340 -10.14 20.62 24.75
C ALA A 340 -10.64 19.98 23.45
N ARG A 341 -9.74 19.29 22.74
CA ARG A 341 -10.02 18.41 21.61
C ARG A 341 -9.74 16.95 21.97
N LYS A 342 -10.72 16.07 21.74
CA LYS A 342 -10.54 14.61 21.86
C LYS A 342 -9.55 14.10 20.81
N THR A 343 -8.62 13.24 21.22
CA THR A 343 -7.71 12.53 20.30
C THR A 343 -8.38 11.29 19.75
N ILE A 344 -7.87 10.75 18.63
CA ILE A 344 -8.44 9.54 18.01
C ILE A 344 -8.44 8.39 19.02
N PHE A 345 -7.32 8.16 19.70
CA PHE A 345 -7.17 7.01 20.59
C PHE A 345 -7.96 7.15 21.89
N TYR A 346 -8.14 8.38 22.40
CA TYR A 346 -9.03 8.63 23.52
C TYR A 346 -10.48 8.25 23.19
N ASP A 347 -10.97 8.66 22.02
CA ASP A 347 -12.34 8.34 21.61
C ASP A 347 -12.52 6.85 21.33
N LEU A 348 -11.56 6.20 20.65
CA LEU A 348 -11.59 4.74 20.44
C LEU A 348 -11.69 3.95 21.75
N LEU A 349 -11.00 4.38 22.81
CA LEU A 349 -11.05 3.71 24.12
C LEU A 349 -12.38 3.92 24.85
N THR A 350 -12.98 5.10 24.69
CA THR A 350 -14.22 5.48 25.40
C THR A 350 -15.50 5.17 24.61
N ASN A 351 -15.38 4.78 23.34
CA ASN A 351 -16.51 4.50 22.47
C ASN A 351 -17.27 3.23 22.90
N SER A 352 -18.56 3.37 23.21
CA SER A 352 -19.43 2.27 23.65
C SER A 352 -19.86 1.34 22.51
N HIS A 353 -19.75 1.77 21.25
CA HIS A 353 -20.06 0.95 20.08
C HIS A 353 -18.89 0.03 19.68
N LEU A 354 -17.70 0.21 20.27
CA LEU A 354 -16.56 -0.65 20.06
C LEU A 354 -16.52 -1.77 21.09
N SER A 355 -16.22 -2.97 20.63
CA SER A 355 -16.04 -4.14 21.50
C SER A 355 -14.74 -4.05 22.28
N GLU A 356 -14.61 -4.84 23.35
CA GLU A 356 -13.34 -4.92 24.11
C GLU A 356 -12.18 -5.44 23.24
N MET A 357 -12.46 -6.27 22.22
CA MET A 357 -11.46 -6.68 21.24
C MET A 357 -10.90 -5.51 20.43
N ASP A 358 -11.71 -4.48 20.17
CA ASP A 358 -11.31 -3.25 19.47
C ASP A 358 -10.60 -2.24 20.39
N LYS A 359 -10.41 -2.58 21.67
CA LYS A 359 -9.70 -1.76 22.67
C LYS A 359 -8.41 -2.44 23.19
N THR A 360 -8.09 -3.61 22.66
CA THR A 360 -6.83 -4.32 22.93
C THR A 360 -5.62 -3.50 22.49
N ASP A 361 -4.49 -3.68 23.17
CA ASP A 361 -3.24 -2.97 22.83
C ASP A 361 -2.78 -3.27 21.42
N GLU A 362 -2.79 -4.55 21.03
CA GLU A 362 -2.37 -4.97 19.69
C GLU A 362 -3.21 -4.29 18.59
N ARG A 363 -4.54 -4.20 18.79
CA ARG A 363 -5.41 -3.51 17.85
C ARG A 363 -5.08 -2.02 17.80
N LEU A 364 -5.03 -1.35 18.95
CA LEU A 364 -4.83 0.11 18.99
C LEU A 364 -3.48 0.50 18.40
N GLN A 365 -2.42 -0.28 18.68
CA GLN A 365 -1.11 -0.08 18.09
C GLN A 365 -1.14 -0.30 16.57
N THR A 366 -1.85 -1.32 16.08
CA THR A 366 -2.00 -1.55 14.62
C THR A 366 -2.80 -0.43 13.95
N GLU A 367 -3.82 0.12 14.62
CA GLU A 367 -4.59 1.26 14.11
C GLU A 367 -3.74 2.54 14.09
N ALA A 368 -2.98 2.82 15.16
CA ALA A 368 -2.04 3.94 15.24
C ALA A 368 -0.99 3.87 14.15
N MET A 369 -0.38 2.70 13.95
CA MET A 369 0.52 2.44 12.84
C MET A 369 -0.15 2.76 11.50
N SER A 370 -1.40 2.32 11.29
CA SER A 370 -2.15 2.56 10.05
C SER A 370 -2.47 4.04 9.83
N VAL A 371 -2.75 4.80 10.89
CA VAL A 371 -3.03 6.24 10.80
C VAL A 371 -1.75 7.01 10.48
N MET A 372 -0.65 6.69 11.17
CA MET A 372 0.64 7.35 10.95
C MET A 372 1.22 7.05 9.56
N THR A 373 1.13 5.80 9.10
CA THR A 373 1.64 5.41 7.77
C THR A 373 0.76 5.89 6.62
N GLY A 374 -0.51 6.25 6.89
CA GLY A 374 -1.44 6.78 5.91
C GLY A 374 -1.39 8.31 5.74
N GLY A 375 -0.79 9.04 6.69
CA GLY A 375 -0.51 10.48 6.59
C GLY A 375 0.85 10.73 5.97
#